data_AF-A0A7J3TMV0-F1
#
_entry.id   AF-A0A7J3TMV0-F1
#
_cell.length_a   1.000
_cell.length_b   1.000
_cell.length_c   1.000
_cell.angle_alpha   90.00
_cell.angle_beta   90.00
_cell.angle_gamma   90.00
#
_symmetry.space_group_name_H-M   'P 1'
#
loop_
_entity.id
_entity.type
_entity.pdbx_description
1 polymer ?
#
loop_
_entity_poly.entity_id
_entity_poly.type
_entity_poly.pdbx_seq_one_letter_code
_entity_poly.pdbx_strand_id
1 'polypeptide(L)' 'EKIDIVDVFRNPKFIEEIIKEAIEIKAGVVWLQPGSENMEVIEKYKDKIDIIYNSCLGVVSRMV' A
#
# COMPACT_ATOMS: atom_id res chain seq x y z
N GLU A 1 -9.87 3.06 16.20
CA GLU A 1 -8.40 3.11 16.39
C GLU A 1 -7.77 3.55 15.08
N LYS A 2 -6.62 4.22 15.11
CA LYS A 2 -5.96 4.71 13.88
C LYS A 2 -5.20 3.54 13.23
N ILE A 3 -5.33 3.39 11.92
CA ILE A 3 -4.54 2.42 11.15
C ILE A 3 -3.34 3.15 10.56
N ASP A 4 -2.13 2.77 10.96
CA ASP A 4 -0.91 3.39 10.44
C ASP A 4 -0.49 2.79 9.09
N ILE A 5 -0.61 1.46 8.91
CA ILE A 5 -0.17 0.75 7.70
C ILE A 5 -1.25 -0.24 7.25
N VAL A 6 -1.59 -0.20 5.96
CA VAL A 6 -2.34 -1.27 5.27
C VAL A 6 -1.33 -2.12 4.49
N ASP A 7 -1.02 -3.31 5.00
CA ASP A 7 -0.05 -4.24 4.40
C ASP A 7 -0.73 -5.19 3.41
N VAL A 8 -0.30 -5.16 2.14
CA VAL A 8 -1.04 -5.77 1.03
C VAL A 8 -0.23 -6.87 0.34
N PHE A 9 -0.76 -8.10 0.40
CA PHE A 9 -0.28 -9.29 -0.32
C PHE A 9 -1.25 -9.74 -1.43
N ARG A 10 -2.18 -8.87 -1.81
CA ARG A 10 -3.27 -9.20 -2.74
C ARG A 10 -2.84 -9.03 -4.19
N ASN A 11 -3.50 -9.78 -5.07
CA ASN A 11 -3.28 -9.69 -6.51
C ASN A 11 -3.45 -8.22 -7.01
N PRO A 12 -2.56 -7.73 -7.90
CA PRO A 12 -2.57 -6.36 -8.43
C PRO A 12 -3.92 -5.84 -8.95
N LYS A 13 -4.82 -6.73 -9.40
CA LYS A 13 -6.14 -6.34 -9.91
C LYS A 13 -7.09 -5.78 -8.86
N PHE A 14 -6.83 -6.03 -7.56
CA PHE A 14 -7.67 -5.56 -6.45
C PHE A 14 -7.10 -4.32 -5.74
N ILE A 15 -5.93 -3.84 -6.15
CA ILE A 15 -5.21 -2.78 -5.44
C ILE A 15 -5.95 -1.44 -5.47
N GLU A 16 -6.64 -1.14 -6.56
CA GLU A 16 -7.39 0.12 -6.65
C GLU A 16 -8.52 0.19 -5.63
N GLU A 17 -9.23 -0.91 -5.38
CA GLU A 17 -10.27 -0.99 -4.36
C GLU A 17 -9.67 -0.83 -2.96
N ILE A 18 -8.59 -1.55 -2.66
CA ILE A 18 -7.88 -1.48 -1.38
C ILE A 18 -7.37 -0.06 -1.08
N ILE A 19 -6.83 0.64 -2.09
CA ILE A 19 -6.37 2.03 -1.91
C ILE A 19 -7.53 2.98 -1.62
N LYS A 20 -8.68 2.80 -2.28
CA LYS A 20 -9.87 3.62 -2.01
C LYS A 20 -10.35 3.42 -0.58
N GLU A 21 -10.42 2.17 -0.12
CA GLU A 21 -10.78 1.84 1.26
C GLU A 21 -9.78 2.45 2.26
N ALA A 22 -8.47 2.32 1.99
CA ALA A 22 -7.41 2.88 2.83
C ALA A 22 -7.52 4.42 2.98
N ILE A 23 -7.86 5.13 1.90
CA ILE A 23 -8.12 6.57 1.93
C ILE A 23 -9.36 6.88 2.79
N GLU A 24 -10.45 6.13 2.63
CA GLU A 24 -11.70 6.33 3.37
C GLU A 24 -11.50 6.21 4.89
N ILE A 25 -10.75 5.20 5.32
CA ILE A 25 -10.43 4.99 6.73
C ILE A 25 -9.29 5.90 7.24
N LYS A 26 -8.72 6.75 6.38
CA LYS A 26 -7.59 7.64 6.68
C LYS A 26 -6.38 6.87 7.21
N ALA A 27 -6.04 5.75 6.58
CA ALA A 27 -4.82 5.01 6.87
C ALA A 27 -3.58 5.90 6.62
N GLY A 28 -2.50 5.66 7.35
CA GLY A 28 -1.25 6.39 7.17
C GLY A 28 -0.59 6.10 5.82
N VAL A 29 -0.41 4.81 5.49
CA VAL A 29 0.25 4.37 4.26
C VAL A 29 -0.31 3.03 3.77
N VAL A 30 -0.32 2.83 2.46
CA VAL A 30 -0.51 1.52 1.83
C VAL A 30 0.85 0.93 1.48
N TRP A 31 1.16 -0.26 1.99
CA TRP A 31 2.40 -0.97 1.68
C TRP A 31 2.09 -2.17 0.77
N LEU A 32 2.49 -2.06 -0.50
CA LEU A 32 2.38 -3.13 -1.48
C LEU A 32 3.60 -4.04 -1.36
N GLN A 33 3.38 -5.28 -0.94
CA GLN A 33 4.45 -6.27 -0.88
C GLN A 33 4.86 -6.70 -2.30
N PRO A 34 6.13 -7.12 -2.50
CA PRO A 34 6.61 -7.52 -3.82
C PRO A 34 5.68 -8.49 -4.54
N GLY A 35 5.25 -8.14 -5.75
CA GLY A 35 4.29 -8.89 -6.57
C GLY A 35 2.84 -8.42 -6.44
N SER A 36 2.56 -7.45 -5.57
CA SER A 36 1.22 -6.86 -5.40
C SER A 36 1.08 -5.51 -6.13
N GLU A 37 2.10 -5.03 -6.83
CA GLU A 37 2.13 -3.71 -7.45
C GLU A 37 1.25 -3.61 -8.70
N ASN A 38 0.59 -2.46 -8.87
CA ASN A 38 -0.04 -2.05 -10.11
C ASN A 38 0.36 -0.59 -10.41
N MET A 39 1.28 -0.40 -11.37
CA MET A 39 1.87 0.92 -11.63
C MET A 39 0.87 1.97 -12.09
N GLU A 40 -0.15 1.58 -12.86
CA GLU A 40 -1.22 2.50 -13.28
C GLU A 40 -2.00 3.02 -12.07
N VAL A 41 -2.34 2.13 -11.14
CA VAL A 41 -3.06 2.49 -9.91
C VAL A 41 -2.16 3.31 -8.99
N ILE A 42 -0.90 2.92 -8.80
CA ILE A 42 0.05 3.68 -7.96
C ILE A 42 0.14 5.13 -8.47
N GLU A 43 0.34 5.32 -9.77
CA GLU A 43 0.44 6.66 -10.36
C GLU A 43 -0.85 7.47 -10.21
N LYS A 44 -2.01 6.82 -10.32
CA LYS A 44 -3.34 7.45 -10.17
C LYS A 44 -3.62 7.94 -8.74
N TYR A 45 -2.98 7.36 -7.73
CA TYR A 45 -3.29 7.60 -6.31
C TYR A 45 -2.12 8.15 -5.46
N LYS A 46 -0.91 8.29 -6.03
CA LYS A 46 0.29 8.75 -5.29
C LYS A 46 0.15 10.10 -4.58
N ASP A 47 -0.71 10.99 -5.08
CA ASP A 47 -0.94 12.31 -4.48
C ASP A 47 -2.07 12.31 -3.42
N LYS A 48 -2.71 11.16 -3.19
CA LYS A 48 -3.88 11.02 -2.30
C LYS A 48 -3.59 10.25 -1.02
N ILE A 49 -2.62 9.34 -1.06
CA ILE A 49 -2.16 8.54 0.08
C ILE A 49 -0.72 8.12 -0.17
N ASP A 50 0.06 7.97 0.89
CA ASP A 50 1.40 7.41 0.79
C ASP A 50 1.30 5.94 0.34
N ILE A 51 2.10 5.58 -0.66
CA ILE A 51 2.16 4.22 -1.19
C ILE A 51 3.62 3.78 -1.21
N ILE A 52 3.94 2.72 -0.49
CA ILE A 52 5.25 2.05 -0.51
C ILE A 52 5.12 0.79 -1.37
N TYR A 53 6.07 0.56 -2.25
CA TYR A 53 6.15 -0.63 -3.10
C TYR A 53 7.62 -0.97 -3.38
N ASN A 54 7.89 -2.10 -4.05
CA ASN A 54 9.26 -2.56 -4.32
C ASN A 54 10.10 -2.78 -3.05
N SER A 55 9.44 -3.05 -1.92
CA SER A 55 10.06 -3.26 -0.61
C SER A 55 9.22 -4.20 0.23
N CYS A 56 9.87 -5.11 0.96
CA CYS A 56 9.19 -6.01 1.89
C CYS A 56 9.27 -5.46 3.32
N LEU A 57 8.11 -5.19 3.94
CA LEU A 57 8.01 -4.71 5.32
C LEU A 57 8.81 -5.60 6.30
N GLY A 58 8.71 -6.92 6.15
CA GLY A 58 9.40 -7.87 7.04
C GLY A 58 10.93 -7.82 6.91
N VAL A 59 11.45 -7.48 5.73
CA VAL A 59 12.91 -7.35 5.53
C VAL A 59 13.39 -6.02 6.10
N VAL A 60 12.72 -4.91 5.75
CA VAL A 60 13.13 -3.56 6.18
C VAL A 60 13.01 -3.39 7.69
N SER A 61 11.97 -3.92 8.32
CA SER A 61 11.77 -3.81 9.78
C SER A 61 12.82 -4.55 10.61
N ARG A 62 13.65 -5.41 10.00
CA ARG A 62 14.76 -6.11 10.65
C ARG A 62 16.14 -5.52 10.36
N MET A 63 16.20 -4.51 9.48
CA MET A 63 17.43 -3.80 9.12
C MET A 63 17.70 -2.59 10.02
N VAL A 64 16.78 -2.30 10.95
CA VAL A 64 16.88 -1.27 11.98
C VAL A 64 17.50 -1.81 13.26
#